data_AF-A0A6I4LXK4-F1
#
_entry.id   AF-A0A6I4LXK4-F1
#
_cell.length_a   1.000
_cell.length_b   1.000
_cell.length_c   1.000
_cell.angle_alpha   90.00
_cell.angle_beta   90.00
_cell.angle_gamma   90.00
#
_symmetry.space_group_name_H-M   'P 1'
#
loop_
_entity.id
_entity.type
_entity.pdbx_description
1 polymer ?
#
loop_
_entity_poly.entity_id
_entity_poly.type
_entity_poly.pdbx_seq_one_letter_code
_entity_poly.pdbx_strand_id
1 'polypeptide(L)'
;MARDSTLKAVAPLAALTFLAVYNFPIKSEEEKTAMRFTEQSVYYRYCSDVRAAGKAPLRRGQPGYAPHLDRDDDGIACEPYHGY
;
A
#
# COMPACT_ATOMS: atom_id res chain seq x y z
N MET A 1 28.95 24.27 48.49
CA MET A 1 28.44 22.88 48.37
C MET A 1 28.28 22.51 46.91
N ALA A 2 28.76 21.33 46.55
CA ALA A 2 28.96 20.79 45.21
C ALA A 2 27.68 20.60 44.38
N ARG A 3 27.79 20.77 43.06
CA ARG A 3 26.80 20.29 42.08
C ARG A 3 27.55 19.58 40.96
N ASP A 4 27.31 18.27 40.95
CA ASP A 4 27.85 17.18 40.16
C ASP A 4 28.19 17.43 38.69
N SER A 5 29.35 16.90 38.28
CA SER A 5 29.99 17.05 36.96
C SER A 5 29.75 15.88 36.00
N THR A 6 28.65 15.13 36.16
CA THR A 6 28.43 13.84 35.48
C THR A 6 27.53 13.88 34.24
N LEU A 7 27.01 15.04 33.84
CA LEU A 7 26.07 15.18 32.71
C LEU A 7 26.70 15.11 31.30
N LYS A 8 28.03 15.03 31.17
CA LYS A 8 28.71 15.10 29.85
C LYS A 8 28.93 13.75 29.14
N ALA A 9 28.57 12.61 29.73
CA ALA A 9 28.96 11.29 29.20
C ALA A 9 27.84 10.44 28.57
N VAL A 10 26.56 10.84 28.61
CA VAL A 10 25.42 10.01 28.13
C VAL A 10 24.93 10.37 26.71
N ALA A 11 25.40 11.48 26.15
CA ALA A 11 25.01 11.94 24.81
C ALA A 11 25.43 11.03 23.61
N PRO A 12 26.53 10.26 23.61
CA PRO A 12 26.99 9.62 22.37
C PRO A 12 26.16 8.41 21.94
N LEU A 13 25.41 7.75 22.83
CA LEU A 13 24.60 6.57 22.47
C LEU A 13 23.25 6.92 21.82
N ALA A 14 22.63 8.04 22.21
CA ALA A 14 21.35 8.47 21.62
C ALA A 14 21.50 9.00 20.18
N ALA A 15 22.66 9.60 19.84
CA ALA A 15 22.92 10.10 18.49
C ALA A 15 23.16 8.96 17.47
N LEU A 16 23.76 7.85 17.91
CA LEU A 16 24.02 6.67 17.07
C LEU A 16 22.74 5.89 16.74
N THR A 17 21.81 5.78 17.70
CA THR A 17 20.50 5.17 17.44
C THR A 17 19.62 6.06 16.57
N PHE A 18 19.71 7.39 16.72
CA PHE A 18 19.09 8.35 15.81
C PHE A 18 19.60 8.14 14.37
N LEU A 19 20.91 8.24 14.11
CA LEU A 19 21.43 8.11 12.74
C LEU A 19 21.04 6.80 12.03
N ALA A 20 20.94 5.67 12.74
CA ALA A 20 20.49 4.41 12.18
C ALA A 20 18.98 4.35 11.88
N VAL A 21 18.15 5.06 12.67
CA VAL A 21 16.71 5.20 12.42
C VAL A 21 16.41 6.24 11.32
N TYR A 22 17.21 7.30 11.23
CA TYR A 22 17.07 8.37 10.22
C TYR A 22 17.72 8.04 8.86
N ASN A 23 18.62 7.04 8.79
CA ASN A 23 19.13 6.50 7.52
C ASN A 23 18.23 5.39 6.92
N PHE A 24 17.05 5.14 7.49
CA PHE A 24 16.06 4.28 6.85
C PHE A 24 15.54 5.01 5.60
N PRO A 25 15.69 4.45 4.38
CA PRO A 25 15.16 5.10 3.19
C PRO A 25 13.65 5.22 3.35
N ILE A 26 13.17 6.43 3.65
CA ILE A 26 11.77 6.80 3.51
C ILE A 26 11.44 6.54 2.04
N LYS A 27 10.78 5.43 1.76
CA LYS A 27 10.20 5.16 0.44
C LYS A 27 9.24 6.30 0.18
N SER A 28 9.60 7.19 -0.74
CA SER A 28 9.07 8.55 -0.83
C SER A 28 7.55 8.55 -1.01
N GLU A 29 6.87 9.55 -0.44
CA GLU A 29 5.42 9.76 -0.65
C GLU A 29 5.05 9.91 -2.14
N GLU A 30 6.03 10.29 -2.99
CA GLU A 30 5.88 10.29 -4.45
C GLU A 30 5.78 8.87 -5.05
N GLU A 31 6.56 7.89 -4.57
CA GLU A 31 6.49 6.50 -5.08
C GLU A 31 5.15 5.83 -4.72
N LYS A 32 4.65 6.10 -3.52
CA LYS A 32 3.34 5.58 -3.06
C LYS A 32 2.18 6.15 -3.89
N THR A 33 2.29 7.41 -4.28
CA THR A 33 1.29 8.06 -5.14
C THR A 33 1.35 7.50 -6.56
N ALA A 34 2.56 7.30 -7.10
CA ALA A 34 2.74 6.67 -8.41
C ALA A 34 2.17 5.25 -8.45
N MET A 35 2.42 4.44 -7.41
CA MET A 35 1.87 3.09 -7.34
C MET A 35 0.34 3.09 -7.24
N ARG A 36 -0.25 3.94 -6.37
CA ARG A 36 -1.72 4.07 -6.31
C ARG A 36 -2.32 4.56 -7.62
N PHE A 37 -1.64 5.45 -8.33
CA PHE A 37 -2.08 5.89 -9.65
C PHE A 37 -2.10 4.73 -10.64
N THR A 38 -1.04 3.91 -10.67
CA THR A 38 -1.02 2.71 -11.53
C THR A 38 -2.12 1.72 -11.16
N GLU A 39 -2.37 1.50 -9.87
CA GLU A 39 -3.45 0.65 -9.36
C GLU A 39 -4.84 1.16 -9.76
N GLN A 40 -5.08 2.46 -9.64
CA GLN A 40 -6.34 3.11 -10.05
C GLN A 40 -6.51 3.17 -11.56
N SER A 41 -5.41 3.17 -12.32
CA SER A 41 -5.43 3.19 -13.79
C SER A 41 -5.78 1.82 -14.41
N VAL A 42 -5.73 0.74 -13.64
CA VAL A 42 -6.11 -0.58 -14.12
C VAL A 42 -7.60 -0.56 -14.47
N TYR A 43 -7.92 -0.85 -15.73
CA TYR A 43 -9.29 -0.89 -16.24
C TYR A 43 -9.53 -2.19 -16.99
N TYR A 44 -10.65 -2.83 -16.71
CA TYR A 44 -11.11 -4.02 -17.43
C TYR A 44 -12.48 -3.76 -18.05
N ARG A 45 -12.62 -4.11 -19.34
CA ARG A 45 -13.89 -3.95 -20.05
C ARG A 45 -14.86 -5.06 -19.69
N TYR A 46 -14.35 -6.29 -19.57
CA TYR A 46 -15.16 -7.48 -19.31
C TYR A 46 -14.51 -8.41 -18.29
N CYS A 47 -15.32 -9.25 -17.64
CA CYS A 47 -14.82 -10.29 -16.75
C CYS A 47 -13.95 -11.37 -17.45
N SER A 48 -14.03 -11.50 -18.78
CA SER A 48 -13.07 -12.30 -19.55
C SER A 48 -11.65 -11.77 -19.40
N ASP A 49 -11.47 -10.46 -19.41
CA ASP A 49 -10.16 -9.81 -19.36
C ASP A 49 -9.55 -9.98 -17.96
N VAL A 50 -10.39 -9.82 -16.93
CA VAL A 50 -10.01 -10.05 -15.51
C VAL A 50 -9.57 -11.50 -15.28
N ARG A 51 -10.30 -12.47 -15.85
CA ARG A 51 -9.97 -13.89 -15.78
C ARG A 51 -8.71 -14.22 -16.56
N ALA A 52 -8.55 -13.67 -17.77
CA ALA A 52 -7.34 -13.84 -18.58
C ALA A 52 -6.10 -13.25 -17.90
N ALA A 53 -6.26 -12.16 -17.16
CA ALA A 53 -5.22 -11.56 -16.33
C ALA A 53 -4.94 -12.33 -15.02
N GLY A 54 -5.73 -13.36 -14.69
CA GLY A 54 -5.60 -14.13 -13.45
C GLY A 54 -5.88 -13.32 -12.19
N LYS A 55 -6.70 -12.26 -12.30
CA LYS A 55 -7.05 -11.36 -11.18
C LYS A 55 -8.44 -11.61 -10.59
N ALA A 56 -9.24 -12.47 -11.21
CA ALA A 56 -10.56 -12.80 -10.72
C ALA A 56 -10.48 -13.72 -9.48
N PRO A 57 -11.37 -13.57 -8.48
CA PRO A 57 -12.40 -12.52 -8.36
C PRO A 57 -11.82 -11.18 -7.88
N LEU A 58 -12.42 -10.07 -8.32
CA LEU A 58 -12.05 -8.72 -7.89
C LEU A 58 -12.95 -8.25 -6.75
N ARG A 59 -12.39 -7.63 -5.72
CA ARG A 59 -13.15 -7.07 -4.60
C ARG A 59 -13.19 -5.55 -4.64
N ARG A 60 -14.24 -4.94 -4.07
CA ARG A 60 -14.30 -3.49 -3.83
C ARG A 60 -12.98 -2.97 -3.24
N GLY A 61 -12.44 -1.91 -3.87
CA GLY A 61 -11.16 -1.29 -3.48
C GLY A 61 -9.91 -1.94 -4.07
N GLN A 62 -10.04 -3.06 -4.79
CA GLN A 62 -8.91 -3.63 -5.55
C GLN A 62 -8.70 -2.88 -6.87
N PRO A 63 -7.44 -2.81 -7.36
CA PRO A 63 -7.12 -2.31 -8.69
C PRO A 63 -7.95 -2.99 -9.77
N GLY A 64 -8.63 -2.19 -10.60
CA GLY A 64 -9.48 -2.70 -11.68
C GLY A 64 -10.87 -3.20 -11.27
N TYR A 65 -11.25 -3.15 -9.99
CA TYR A 65 -12.66 -3.30 -9.62
C TYR A 65 -13.45 -2.13 -10.20
N ALA A 66 -14.59 -2.45 -10.81
CA ALA A 66 -15.53 -1.46 -11.26
C ALA A 66 -16.96 -2.02 -11.10
N PRO A 67 -17.96 -1.19 -10.72
CA PRO A 67 -19.33 -1.65 -10.52
C PRO A 67 -19.94 -2.34 -11.75
N HIS A 68 -19.49 -2.02 -12.97
CA HIS A 68 -19.98 -2.70 -14.17
C HIS A 68 -19.49 -4.16 -14.32
N LEU A 69 -18.50 -4.58 -13.54
CA LEU A 69 -17.99 -5.95 -13.47
C LEU A 69 -18.65 -6.77 -12.35
N ASP A 70 -19.35 -6.10 -11.45
CA ASP A 70 -20.04 -6.63 -10.28
C ASP A 70 -21.55 -6.51 -10.52
N ARG A 71 -22.11 -7.51 -11.17
CA ARG A 71 -23.45 -7.39 -11.75
C ARG A 71 -24.56 -7.50 -10.70
N ASP A 72 -24.32 -8.21 -9.61
CA ASP A 72 -25.20 -8.33 -8.45
C ASP A 72 -24.87 -7.34 -7.32
N ASP A 73 -23.79 -6.57 -7.45
CA ASP A 73 -23.37 -5.48 -6.55
C ASP A 73 -23.07 -5.91 -5.10
N ASP A 74 -22.66 -7.17 -4.93
CA ASP A 74 -22.32 -7.73 -3.62
C ASP A 74 -20.92 -7.29 -3.16
N GLY A 75 -20.11 -6.73 -4.06
CA GLY A 75 -18.76 -6.25 -3.85
C GLY A 75 -17.68 -7.19 -4.35
N ILE A 76 -18.05 -8.27 -5.04
CA ILE A 76 -17.18 -9.27 -5.62
C ILE A 76 -17.48 -9.37 -7.13
N ALA A 77 -16.66 -8.68 -7.92
CA ALA A 77 -16.73 -8.74 -9.38
C ALA A 77 -16.14 -10.04 -9.95
N CYS A 78 -16.72 -10.49 -11.07
CA CYS A 78 -16.21 -11.56 -11.91
C CYS A 78 -16.05 -12.92 -11.21
N GLU A 79 -16.99 -13.24 -10.34
CA GLU A 79 -17.03 -14.53 -9.66
C GLU A 79 -17.10 -15.72 -10.64
N PRO A 80 -16.51 -16.87 -10.27
CA PRO A 80 -16.55 -18.06 -11.11
C PRO A 80 -17.96 -18.66 -11.26
N TYR A 81 -18.85 -18.48 -10.28
CA TYR A 81 -20.16 -19.15 -10.24
C TYR A 81 -21.36 -18.27 -10.59
N HIS A 82 -21.21 -16.95 -10.65
CA HIS A 82 -22.28 -15.99 -10.92
C HIS A 82 -22.22 -15.37 -12.33
N GLY A 83 -21.62 -16.11 -13.28
CA GLY A 83 -21.23 -15.66 -14.62
C GLY A 83 -22.35 -15.41 -15.62
N TYR A 84 -23.36 -14.62 -15.26
CA TYR A 84 -24.29 -14.03 -16.21
C TYR A 84 -24.00 -12.52 -16.36
#